data_AF-E6KT93-F1
#
_entry.id   AF-E6KT93-F1
#
_cell.length_a   1.000
_cell.length_b   1.000
_cell.length_c   1.000
_cell.angle_alpha   90.00
_cell.angle_beta   90.00
_cell.angle_gamma   90.00
#
_symmetry.space_group_name_H-M   'P 1'
#
loop_
_entity.id
_entity.type
_entity.pdbx_description
1 polymer ?
#
loop_
_entity_poly.entity_id
_entity_poly.type
_entity_poly.pdbx_seq_one_letter_code
_entity_poly.pdbx_strand_id
1 'polypeptide(L)'
;MNIFLTANMKTYDEFAALYSEGDEKRVRWGKSLFIEALSNTDPAQRYPMCDFLLDRDCVLDAGTTDGTNPFHILFAQGARDVDRDVALCRRLLDRRVALGQPDKNGCIPLVHLISTQEYSDEELTPLYDLVFASPDPGFDIELTGSHDTMYDVARRWPHRQALADRIARYLAAGSEKHTKEHA
;
A
#
# COMPACT_ATOMS: atom_id res chain seq x y z
N MET A 1 -9.82 1.41 26.92
CA MET A 1 -9.15 1.00 25.66
C MET A 1 -7.96 1.91 25.45
N ASN A 2 -6.84 1.45 24.87
CA ASN A 2 -5.72 2.34 24.51
C ASN A 2 -5.89 2.90 23.08
N ILE A 3 -5.26 4.05 22.80
CA ILE A 3 -5.44 4.79 21.53
C ILE A 3 -5.16 3.96 20.28
N PHE A 4 -4.17 3.06 20.33
CA PHE A 4 -3.84 2.18 19.21
C PHE A 4 -4.93 1.13 18.94
N LEU A 5 -5.47 0.49 19.97
CA LEU A 5 -6.59 -0.45 19.82
C LEU A 5 -7.87 0.28 19.39
N THR A 6 -8.08 1.51 19.86
CA THR A 6 -9.18 2.34 19.42
C THR A 6 -9.05 2.69 17.93
N ALA A 7 -7.87 3.12 17.48
CA ALA A 7 -7.63 3.39 16.06
C ALA A 7 -7.89 2.17 15.18
N ASN A 8 -7.49 0.98 15.62
CA ASN A 8 -7.65 -0.25 14.85
C ASN A 8 -9.10 -0.79 14.81
N MET A 9 -9.87 -0.63 15.87
CA MET A 9 -11.13 -1.39 16.05
C MET A 9 -12.39 -0.53 16.27
N LYS A 10 -12.25 0.78 16.42
CA LYS A 10 -13.33 1.67 16.87
C LYS A 10 -13.64 2.76 15.86
N THR A 11 -14.62 3.60 16.18
CA THR A 11 -15.05 4.70 15.32
C THR A 11 -14.10 5.88 15.39
N TYR A 12 -14.16 6.76 14.39
CA TYR A 12 -13.40 8.02 14.40
C TYR A 12 -13.71 8.87 15.64
N ASP A 13 -14.97 8.93 16.07
CA ASP A 13 -15.38 9.71 17.23
C ASP A 13 -14.76 9.18 18.53
N GLU A 14 -14.74 7.85 18.72
CA GLU A 14 -14.09 7.22 19.87
C GLU A 14 -12.57 7.44 19.86
N PHE A 15 -11.95 7.39 18.68
CA PHE A 15 -10.54 7.72 18.49
C PHE A 15 -10.25 9.19 18.84
N ALA A 16 -11.03 10.12 18.29
CA ALA A 16 -10.85 11.55 18.48
C ALA A 16 -11.07 11.97 19.93
N ALA A 17 -12.02 11.35 20.64
CA ALA A 17 -12.25 11.59 22.06
C ALA A 17 -11.09 11.13 22.97
N LEU A 18 -10.32 10.13 22.53
CA LEU A 18 -9.19 9.57 23.28
C LEU A 18 -7.84 10.18 22.88
N TYR A 19 -7.74 10.68 21.65
CA TYR A 19 -6.51 11.23 21.09
C TYR A 19 -6.00 12.43 21.90
N SER A 20 -4.70 12.48 22.12
CA SER A 20 -3.98 13.63 22.67
C SER A 20 -2.83 14.02 21.75
N GLU A 21 -2.51 15.31 21.69
CA GLU A 21 -1.36 15.80 20.91
C GLU A 21 -0.07 15.07 21.31
N GLY A 22 0.73 14.66 20.31
CA GLY A 22 1.88 13.79 20.47
C GLY A 22 1.58 12.31 20.22
N ASP A 23 0.30 11.89 20.25
CA ASP A 23 -0.08 10.51 19.94
C ASP A 23 0.28 10.10 18.51
N GLU A 24 0.25 11.04 17.57
CA GLU A 24 0.62 10.84 16.17
C GLU A 24 2.09 10.44 15.97
N LYS A 25 2.94 10.69 16.98
CA LYS A 25 4.36 10.30 16.99
C LYS A 25 4.60 8.96 17.70
N ARG A 26 3.58 8.36 18.33
CA ARG A 26 3.74 7.13 19.11
C ARG A 26 3.86 5.90 18.21
N VAL A 27 4.67 4.95 18.69
CA VAL A 27 4.92 3.66 18.06
C VAL A 27 4.79 2.55 19.11
N ARG A 28 4.18 1.42 18.74
CA ARG A 28 4.07 0.23 19.57
C ARG A 28 4.42 -1.01 18.75
N TRP A 29 5.45 -1.76 19.15
CA TRP A 29 5.94 -2.96 18.45
C TRP A 29 6.23 -2.73 16.96
N GLY A 30 6.83 -1.57 16.63
CA GLY A 30 7.13 -1.18 15.24
C GLY A 30 5.91 -0.69 14.45
N LYS A 31 4.70 -0.69 15.02
CA LYS A 31 3.50 -0.13 14.40
C LYS A 31 3.23 1.27 14.93
N SER A 32 3.18 2.24 14.04
CA SER A 32 2.74 3.59 14.39
C SER A 32 1.23 3.63 14.63
N LEU A 33 0.75 4.70 15.25
CA LEU A 33 -0.69 4.93 15.38
C LEU A 33 -1.39 5.01 14.01
N PHE A 34 -0.70 5.54 12.99
CA PHE A 34 -1.18 5.56 11.62
C PHE A 34 -1.37 4.16 11.03
N ILE A 35 -0.41 3.24 11.25
CA ILE A 35 -0.55 1.85 10.80
C ILE A 35 -1.76 1.17 11.45
N GLU A 36 -2.04 1.41 12.73
CA GLU A 36 -3.23 0.86 13.39
C GLU A 36 -4.53 1.43 12.80
N ALA A 37 -4.59 2.75 12.57
CA ALA A 37 -5.73 3.40 11.92
C ALA A 37 -5.96 2.87 10.49
N LEU A 38 -4.88 2.73 9.72
CA LEU A 38 -4.90 2.18 8.36
C LEU A 38 -5.32 0.70 8.34
N SER A 39 -5.07 -0.03 9.43
CA SER A 39 -5.49 -1.43 9.61
C SER A 39 -6.96 -1.58 10.03
N ASN A 40 -7.70 -0.48 10.25
CA ASN A 40 -9.12 -0.53 10.58
C ASN A 40 -9.92 -1.02 9.37
N THR A 41 -10.69 -2.08 9.55
CA THR A 41 -11.37 -2.76 8.44
C THR A 41 -12.61 -2.03 7.93
N ASP A 42 -13.16 -1.09 8.70
CA ASP A 42 -14.28 -0.24 8.27
C ASP A 42 -13.75 1.01 7.55
N PRO A 43 -13.96 1.14 6.23
CA PRO A 43 -13.49 2.30 5.46
C PRO A 43 -14.05 3.63 5.98
N ALA A 44 -15.27 3.63 6.52
CA ALA A 44 -15.91 4.84 7.06
C ALA A 44 -15.19 5.37 8.30
N GLN A 45 -14.47 4.51 9.03
CA GLN A 45 -13.66 4.91 10.20
C GLN A 45 -12.19 5.07 9.82
N ARG A 46 -11.66 4.17 8.98
CA ARG A 46 -10.27 4.18 8.52
C ARG A 46 -9.89 5.50 7.87
N TYR A 47 -10.67 5.95 6.89
CA TYR A 47 -10.25 7.12 6.09
C TYR A 47 -10.19 8.42 6.91
N PRO A 48 -11.21 8.79 7.71
CA PRO A 48 -11.12 9.99 8.55
C PRO A 48 -9.97 9.94 9.56
N MET A 49 -9.70 8.78 10.17
CA MET A 49 -8.56 8.63 11.09
C MET A 49 -7.22 8.80 10.37
N CYS A 50 -7.06 8.19 9.19
CA CYS A 50 -5.86 8.31 8.38
C CYS A 50 -5.62 9.77 7.97
N ASP A 51 -6.66 10.45 7.49
CA ASP A 51 -6.55 11.87 7.11
C ASP A 51 -6.16 12.75 8.29
N PHE A 52 -6.84 12.57 9.43
CA PHE A 52 -6.57 13.31 10.66
C PHE A 52 -5.11 13.18 11.11
N LEU A 53 -4.55 11.97 11.04
CA LEU A 53 -3.17 11.69 11.43
C LEU A 53 -2.16 12.24 10.40
N LEU A 54 -2.44 12.08 9.11
CA LEU A 54 -1.56 12.58 8.05
C LEU A 54 -1.48 14.12 8.01
N ASP A 55 -2.52 14.80 8.48
CA ASP A 55 -2.55 16.27 8.68
C ASP A 55 -1.69 16.73 9.86
N ARG A 56 -1.24 15.80 10.71
CA ARG A 56 -0.46 16.07 11.93
C ARG A 56 0.96 15.51 11.86
N ASP A 57 1.46 15.26 10.65
CA ASP A 57 2.81 14.75 10.43
C ASP A 57 3.07 13.45 11.22
N CYS A 58 2.09 12.53 11.25
CA CYS A 58 2.23 11.27 11.98
C CYS A 58 3.43 10.44 11.51
N VAL A 59 3.91 9.54 12.37
CA VAL A 59 4.86 8.50 11.95
C VAL A 59 4.14 7.53 11.02
N LEU A 60 4.53 7.45 9.75
CA LEU A 60 3.90 6.57 8.77
C LEU A 60 4.36 5.12 8.92
N ASP A 61 5.67 4.94 9.02
CA ASP A 61 6.34 3.67 9.12
C ASP A 61 7.42 3.79 10.20
N ALA A 62 7.41 2.84 11.13
CA ALA A 62 8.39 2.77 12.20
C ALA A 62 9.25 1.50 12.12
N GLY A 63 9.25 0.82 10.96
CA GLY A 63 9.90 -0.46 10.78
C GLY A 63 9.14 -1.54 11.53
N THR A 64 7.99 -1.96 10.98
CA THR A 64 7.24 -3.10 11.52
C THR A 64 8.13 -4.33 11.62
N THR A 65 7.80 -5.23 12.56
CA THR A 65 8.64 -6.41 12.82
C THR A 65 8.77 -7.34 11.62
N ASP A 66 7.82 -7.33 10.69
CA ASP A 66 7.79 -8.10 9.45
C ASP A 66 8.26 -7.30 8.22
N GLY A 67 8.61 -6.02 8.38
CA GLY A 67 9.06 -5.17 7.28
C GLY A 67 7.93 -4.66 6.38
N THR A 68 6.66 -4.86 6.79
CA THR A 68 5.50 -4.27 6.11
C THR A 68 5.50 -2.76 6.25
N ASN A 69 5.28 -2.08 5.14
CA ASN A 69 5.09 -0.63 5.07
C ASN A 69 3.58 -0.28 4.93
N PRO A 70 3.18 1.01 4.97
CA PRO A 70 1.78 1.41 4.81
C PRO A 70 1.06 0.88 3.57
N PHE A 71 1.75 0.72 2.43
CA PHE A 71 1.13 0.20 1.22
C PHE A 71 0.73 -1.27 1.36
N HIS A 72 1.52 -2.10 2.04
CA HIS A 72 1.12 -3.49 2.35
C HIS A 72 -0.21 -3.50 3.10
N ILE A 73 -0.32 -2.65 4.12
CA ILE A 73 -1.50 -2.59 4.99
C ILE A 73 -2.73 -2.06 4.25
N LEU A 74 -2.57 -0.99 3.47
CA LEU A 74 -3.66 -0.40 2.68
C LEU A 74 -4.14 -1.37 1.59
N PHE A 75 -3.21 -1.99 0.85
CA PHE A 75 -3.56 -2.89 -0.24
C PHE A 75 -4.12 -4.23 0.21
N ALA A 76 -3.82 -4.66 1.45
CA ALA A 76 -4.43 -5.84 2.06
C ALA A 76 -5.87 -5.60 2.59
N GLN A 77 -6.39 -4.37 2.58
CA GLN A 77 -7.76 -4.11 3.00
C GLN A 77 -8.77 -4.75 2.03
N GLY A 78 -9.76 -5.46 2.57
CA GLY A 78 -10.85 -6.04 1.79
C GLY A 78 -11.77 -4.96 1.24
N ALA A 79 -12.58 -4.37 2.12
CA ALA A 79 -13.46 -3.26 1.78
C ALA A 79 -12.67 -1.98 1.52
N ARG A 80 -12.92 -1.32 0.39
CA ARG A 80 -12.28 -0.05 0.01
C ARG A 80 -13.19 0.83 -0.83
N ASP A 81 -12.86 2.12 -0.81
CA ASP A 81 -13.23 3.11 -1.79
C ASP A 81 -11.96 3.43 -2.60
N VAL A 82 -11.98 3.16 -3.90
CA VAL A 82 -10.79 3.29 -4.77
C VAL A 82 -10.29 4.74 -4.82
N ASP A 83 -11.18 5.73 -4.86
CA ASP A 83 -10.80 7.14 -4.93
C ASP A 83 -10.14 7.59 -3.62
N ARG A 84 -10.63 7.08 -2.48
CA ARG A 84 -10.03 7.33 -1.17
C ARG A 84 -8.68 6.63 -1.02
N ASP A 85 -8.53 5.40 -1.50
CA ASP A 85 -7.24 4.71 -1.54
C ASP A 85 -6.24 5.46 -2.42
N VAL A 86 -6.65 5.96 -3.60
CA VAL A 86 -5.82 6.79 -4.50
C VAL A 86 -5.34 8.05 -3.77
N ALA A 87 -6.24 8.74 -3.05
CA ALA A 87 -5.89 9.93 -2.28
C ALA A 87 -4.86 9.61 -1.19
N LEU A 88 -5.04 8.52 -0.44
CA LEU A 88 -4.07 8.08 0.56
C LEU A 88 -2.72 7.71 -0.07
N CYS A 89 -2.72 6.93 -1.16
CA CYS A 89 -1.51 6.55 -1.87
C CYS A 89 -0.68 7.77 -2.30
N ARG A 90 -1.31 8.80 -2.87
CA ARG A 90 -0.63 10.05 -3.22
C ARG A 90 0.02 10.71 -2.00
N ARG A 91 -0.71 10.81 -0.88
CA ARG A 91 -0.18 11.39 0.36
C ARG A 91 1.01 10.62 0.92
N LEU A 92 1.04 9.29 0.76
CA LEU A 92 2.16 8.42 1.16
C LEU A 92 3.37 8.59 0.22
N LEU A 93 3.13 8.63 -1.10
CA LEU A 93 4.16 8.87 -2.11
C LEU A 93 4.81 10.25 -1.96
N ASP A 94 4.02 11.29 -1.70
CA ASP A 94 4.51 12.65 -1.42
C ASP A 94 5.44 12.70 -0.21
N ARG A 95 5.24 11.79 0.75
CA ARG A 95 6.07 11.61 1.94
C ARG A 95 7.18 10.57 1.73
N ARG A 96 7.41 10.14 0.49
CA ARG A 96 8.48 9.23 0.05
C ARG A 96 8.44 7.85 0.70
N VAL A 97 7.25 7.35 1.04
CA VAL A 97 7.10 5.94 1.41
C VAL A 97 7.39 5.10 0.17
N ALA A 98 8.30 4.11 0.30
CA ALA A 98 8.66 3.22 -0.80
C ALA A 98 7.48 2.31 -1.15
N LEU A 99 7.01 2.33 -2.40
CA LEU A 99 5.83 1.58 -2.80
C LEU A 99 6.16 0.12 -3.04
N GLY A 100 7.17 -0.17 -3.85
CA GLY A 100 7.53 -1.54 -4.24
C GLY A 100 8.44 -2.27 -3.26
N GLN A 101 8.75 -1.68 -2.10
CA GLN A 101 9.64 -2.31 -1.12
C GLN A 101 9.03 -3.65 -0.65
N PRO A 102 9.80 -4.76 -0.70
CA PRO A 102 9.35 -6.04 -0.20
C PRO A 102 9.41 -6.09 1.34
N ASP A 103 8.48 -6.83 1.93
CA ASP A 103 8.52 -7.22 3.34
C ASP A 103 9.64 -8.28 3.59
N LYS A 104 9.78 -8.74 4.84
CA LYS A 104 10.79 -9.76 5.19
C LYS A 104 10.54 -11.13 4.55
N ASN A 105 9.34 -11.37 4.04
CA ASN A 105 8.99 -12.57 3.31
C ASN A 105 9.17 -12.38 1.79
N GLY A 106 9.71 -11.24 1.34
CA GLY A 106 9.83 -10.92 -0.08
C GLY A 106 8.51 -10.63 -0.78
N CYS A 107 7.42 -10.39 -0.05
CA CYS A 107 6.14 -9.99 -0.62
C CYS A 107 6.14 -8.48 -0.82
N ILE A 108 5.71 -7.99 -1.99
CA ILE A 108 5.55 -6.55 -2.23
C ILE A 108 4.07 -6.14 -2.12
N PRO A 109 3.75 -4.85 -1.88
CA PRO A 109 2.37 -4.41 -1.66
C PRO A 109 1.38 -4.77 -2.75
N LEU A 110 1.77 -4.67 -4.02
CA LEU A 110 0.87 -4.91 -5.15
C LEU A 110 0.30 -6.34 -5.15
N VAL A 111 1.03 -7.33 -4.61
CA VAL A 111 0.53 -8.71 -4.45
C VAL A 111 -0.77 -8.73 -3.65
N HIS A 112 -0.84 -7.96 -2.56
CA HIS A 112 -2.04 -7.88 -1.72
C HIS A 112 -3.22 -7.27 -2.47
N LEU A 113 -2.98 -6.22 -3.26
CA LEU A 113 -4.02 -5.54 -4.02
C LEU A 113 -4.65 -6.48 -5.06
N ILE A 114 -3.84 -7.21 -5.82
CA ILE A 114 -4.32 -7.99 -6.97
C ILE A 114 -4.92 -9.35 -6.57
N SER A 115 -4.66 -9.79 -5.33
CA SER A 115 -5.19 -11.03 -4.77
C SER A 115 -6.67 -10.94 -4.40
N THR A 116 -7.26 -9.74 -4.38
CA THR A 116 -8.70 -9.56 -4.19
C THR A 116 -9.49 -9.99 -5.43
N GLN A 117 -10.66 -10.60 -5.24
CA GLN A 117 -11.57 -10.97 -6.32
C GLN A 117 -12.74 -9.98 -6.48
N GLU A 118 -12.89 -9.03 -5.55
CA GLU A 118 -14.05 -8.13 -5.50
C GLU A 118 -13.98 -6.98 -6.51
N TYR A 119 -12.78 -6.63 -6.98
CA TYR A 119 -12.54 -5.48 -7.86
C TYR A 119 -11.89 -5.92 -9.16
N SER A 120 -12.46 -5.50 -10.28
CA SER A 120 -11.91 -5.71 -11.62
C SER A 120 -10.64 -4.90 -11.86
N ASP A 121 -9.89 -5.23 -12.91
CA ASP A 121 -8.75 -4.41 -13.33
C ASP A 121 -9.16 -3.00 -13.80
N GLU A 122 -10.36 -2.84 -14.34
CA GLU A 122 -10.89 -1.53 -14.73
C GLU A 122 -11.10 -0.65 -13.49
N GLU A 123 -11.74 -1.19 -12.45
CA GLU A 123 -11.96 -0.48 -11.19
C GLU A 123 -10.64 -0.14 -10.46
N LEU A 124 -9.64 -1.02 -10.51
CA LEU A 124 -8.33 -0.78 -9.87
C LEU A 124 -7.37 0.04 -10.72
N THR A 125 -7.73 0.40 -11.95
CA THR A 125 -6.86 1.16 -12.88
C THR A 125 -6.28 2.43 -12.25
N PRO A 126 -7.05 3.26 -11.51
CA PRO A 126 -6.50 4.45 -10.86
C PRO A 126 -5.38 4.15 -9.85
N LEU A 127 -5.43 3.01 -9.14
CA LEU A 127 -4.38 2.59 -8.23
C LEU A 127 -3.18 2.04 -9.00
N TYR A 128 -3.42 1.26 -10.06
CA TYR A 128 -2.34 0.79 -10.93
C TYR A 128 -1.56 1.95 -11.53
N ASP A 129 -2.24 3.00 -11.99
CA ASP A 129 -1.59 4.19 -12.56
C ASP A 129 -0.59 4.83 -11.59
N LEU A 130 -0.89 4.86 -10.29
CA LEU A 130 0.06 5.32 -9.26
C LEU A 130 1.25 4.38 -9.12
N VAL A 131 1.03 3.06 -9.16
CA VAL A 131 2.12 2.07 -9.09
C VAL A 131 3.05 2.24 -10.28
N PHE A 132 2.52 2.29 -11.51
CA PHE A 132 3.31 2.47 -12.73
C PHE A 132 4.03 3.82 -12.80
N ALA A 133 3.50 4.85 -12.14
CA ALA A 133 4.14 6.15 -12.02
C ALA A 133 5.18 6.22 -10.88
N SER A 134 5.17 5.26 -9.95
CA SER A 134 6.15 5.21 -8.86
C SER A 134 7.56 4.97 -9.43
N PRO A 135 8.61 5.59 -8.87
CA PRO A 135 9.99 5.28 -9.26
C PRO A 135 10.40 3.84 -8.91
N ASP A 136 9.68 3.20 -7.99
CA ASP A 136 9.96 1.88 -7.42
C ASP A 136 8.72 0.96 -7.46
N PRO A 137 8.17 0.61 -8.63
CA PRO A 137 6.95 -0.20 -8.72
C PRO A 137 7.13 -1.65 -8.21
N GLY A 138 8.38 -2.12 -8.10
CA GLY A 138 8.73 -3.47 -7.62
C GLY A 138 8.47 -4.60 -8.62
N PHE A 139 8.25 -4.30 -9.90
CA PHE A 139 7.89 -5.33 -10.90
C PHE A 139 8.98 -6.35 -11.20
N ASP A 140 10.24 -5.99 -10.99
CA ASP A 140 11.45 -6.77 -11.22
C ASP A 140 11.93 -7.53 -9.98
N ILE A 141 11.25 -7.37 -8.84
CA ILE A 141 11.58 -8.07 -7.61
C ILE A 141 11.12 -9.53 -7.70
N GLU A 142 12.05 -10.46 -7.49
CA GLU A 142 11.72 -11.87 -7.30
C GLU A 142 11.13 -12.08 -5.90
N LEU A 143 9.91 -12.62 -5.85
CA LEU A 143 9.25 -12.95 -4.59
C LEU A 143 9.89 -14.19 -3.97
N THR A 144 10.17 -14.13 -2.67
CA THR A 144 10.82 -15.23 -1.94
C THR A 144 9.93 -16.47 -1.95
N GLY A 145 10.54 -17.65 -2.20
CA GLY A 145 9.88 -18.95 -2.13
C GLY A 145 9.27 -19.42 -3.45
N SER A 146 9.06 -18.53 -4.43
CA SER A 146 8.56 -18.92 -5.75
C SER A 146 9.41 -18.45 -6.93
N HIS A 147 10.33 -17.49 -6.72
CA HIS A 147 11.11 -16.84 -7.79
C HIS A 147 10.25 -16.16 -8.86
N ASP A 148 8.99 -15.85 -8.52
CA ASP A 148 8.10 -15.14 -9.42
C ASP A 148 8.35 -13.65 -9.36
N THR A 149 8.18 -12.98 -10.48
CA THR A 149 8.02 -11.52 -10.53
C THR A 149 6.55 -11.12 -10.38
N MET A 150 6.26 -9.83 -10.27
CA MET A 150 4.87 -9.37 -10.29
C MET A 150 4.13 -9.70 -11.57
N TYR A 151 4.83 -9.75 -12.71
CA TYR A 151 4.26 -10.22 -13.96
C TYR A 151 3.79 -11.68 -13.85
N ASP A 152 4.61 -12.54 -13.25
CA ASP A 152 4.29 -13.95 -13.04
C ASP A 152 3.13 -14.16 -12.07
N VAL A 153 3.04 -13.33 -11.02
CA VAL A 153 1.89 -13.36 -10.13
C VAL A 153 0.63 -12.92 -10.88
N ALA A 154 0.64 -11.77 -11.57
CA ALA A 154 -0.54 -11.25 -12.25
C ALA A 154 -1.10 -12.24 -13.29
N ARG A 155 -0.23 -12.87 -14.10
CA ARG A 155 -0.68 -13.79 -15.16
C ARG A 155 -1.35 -15.07 -14.65
N ARG A 156 -1.16 -15.45 -13.39
CA ARG A 156 -1.83 -16.62 -12.79
C ARG A 156 -3.34 -16.43 -12.60
N TRP A 157 -3.78 -15.18 -12.55
CA TRP A 157 -5.16 -14.83 -12.24
C TRP A 157 -5.85 -14.45 -13.55
N PRO A 158 -6.88 -15.20 -14.00
CA PRO A 158 -7.55 -14.92 -15.27
C PRO A 158 -8.16 -13.52 -15.37
N HIS A 159 -8.54 -12.90 -14.24
CA HIS A 159 -9.11 -11.55 -14.20
C HIS A 159 -8.06 -10.44 -14.06
N ARG A 160 -6.75 -10.77 -14.00
CA ARG A 160 -5.64 -9.81 -13.90
C ARG A 160 -4.80 -9.71 -15.19
N GLN A 161 -5.34 -10.19 -16.31
CA GLN A 161 -4.59 -10.21 -17.58
C GLN A 161 -4.31 -8.80 -18.11
N ALA A 162 -5.23 -7.85 -17.91
CA ALA A 162 -5.01 -6.47 -18.34
C ALA A 162 -3.84 -5.83 -17.56
N LEU A 163 -3.74 -6.09 -16.25
CA LEU A 163 -2.58 -5.71 -15.45
C LEU A 163 -1.30 -6.40 -15.93
N ALA A 164 -1.33 -7.72 -16.14
CA ALA A 164 -0.15 -8.48 -16.59
C ALA A 164 0.41 -7.93 -17.90
N ASP A 165 -0.46 -7.60 -18.87
CA ASP A 165 -0.07 -6.99 -20.14
C ASP A 165 0.54 -5.60 -19.95
N ARG A 166 0.01 -4.80 -19.02
CA ARG A 166 0.59 -3.48 -18.68
C ARG A 166 2.00 -3.64 -18.09
N ILE A 167 2.21 -4.60 -17.19
CA ILE A 167 3.53 -4.88 -16.59
C ILE A 167 4.52 -5.31 -17.68
N ALA A 168 4.13 -6.24 -18.56
CA ALA A 168 4.97 -6.71 -19.65
C ALA A 168 5.42 -5.55 -20.57
N ARG A 169 4.49 -4.67 -20.96
CA ARG A 169 4.79 -3.48 -21.77
C ARG A 169 5.75 -2.51 -21.07
N TYR A 170 5.55 -2.30 -19.76
CA TYR A 170 6.43 -1.43 -18.97
C TYR A 170 7.87 -1.96 -18.91
N LEU A 171 8.04 -3.25 -18.61
CA LEU A 171 9.36 -3.88 -18.53
C LEU A 171 10.09 -3.88 -19.88
N ALA A 172 9.36 -4.14 -20.98
CA ALA A 172 9.91 -4.06 -22.34
C ALA A 172 10.42 -2.64 -22.66
N ALA A 173 9.62 -1.61 -22.36
CA ALA A 173 9.99 -0.22 -22.60
C ALA A 173 11.20 0.24 -21.75
N GLY A 174 11.33 -0.26 -20.51
CA GLY A 174 12.50 0.00 -19.67
C GLY A 174 13.80 -0.57 -20.24
N SER A 175 13.73 -1.79 -20.78
CA SER A 175 14.86 -2.50 -21.39
C SER A 175 15.39 -1.79 -22.64
N GLU A 176 14.50 -1.19 -23.45
CA GLU A 176 14.87 -0.44 -24.64
C GLU A 176 15.60 0.87 -24.33
N LYS A 177 15.25 1.55 -23.22
CA LYS A 177 15.93 2.78 -22.79
C LYS A 177 17.38 2.50 -22.38
N HIS A 178 17.63 1.43 -21.63
CA HIS A 178 19.00 1.02 -21.26
C HIS A 178 19.86 0.62 -22.47
N THR A 179 19.28 0.03 -23.50
CA THR A 179 20.04 -0.37 -24.70
C THR A 179 20.46 0.84 -25.56
N LYS A 180 19.69 1.94 -25.51
CA LYS A 180 19.99 3.18 -26.27
C LYS A 180 20.93 4.15 -25.56
N GLU A 181 21.03 4.11 -24.23
CA GLU A 181 22.00 4.93 -23.48
C GLU A 181 23.42 4.36 -23.49
N HIS A 182 23.59 3.12 -23.99
CA HIS A 182 24.87 2.43 -24.09
C HIS A 182 25.29 2.09 -25.54
N ALA A 183 24.62 2.68 -26.54
CA ALA A 183 24.96 2.58 -27.97
C ALA A 183 25.45 3.93 -28.50
#